data_AF-A0A9D7D0Q9-F1
#
_entry.id   AF-A0A9D7D0Q9-F1
#
_cell.length_a   1.000
_cell.length_b   1.000
_cell.length_c   1.000
_cell.angle_alpha   90.00
_cell.angle_beta   90.00
_cell.angle_gamma   90.00
#
_symmetry.space_group_name_H-M   'P 1'
#
loop_
_entity.id
_entity.type
_entity.pdbx_description
1 polymer ?
#
loop_
_entity_poly.entity_id
_entity_poly.type
_entity_poly.pdbx_seq_one_letter_code
_entity_poly.pdbx_strand_id
1 'polypeptide(L)'
;MPRPRPRSFAAAPLASLGASAALVVACSGGGAGSPVALADLASDAAASDSSSLSNGDAGANSSSNGGGAVPPFTRHSPATGCRSGFSACGSVCADEQTDNRHCGGCNHSCFGLVDAGGTPSYTGCVEGRCEARPAGSCLKLLCNGQCLSFSGIDNCGSCFNECADNEICVKSQCIGGKGDGASCKTALVAPTDEALEFRYPAGLTDNHVFRCGSGAAVPTRWFRWTASRDQSVGFTVQGAPTTDDYVMELFDAPDCGDMAYVACNDDRRAGTKLARIDVDVKAGTTYIVAIGRVAAPSGVRPAFRVDD
;
A
#
# COMPACT_ATOMS: atom_id res chain seq x y z
N MET A 1 -13.63 33.90 -55.37
CA MET A 1 -13.14 32.58 -54.94
C MET A 1 -14.32 31.78 -54.39
N PRO A 2 -14.63 30.60 -54.93
CA PRO A 2 -15.81 29.83 -54.53
C PRO A 2 -15.53 28.98 -53.28
N ARG A 3 -16.49 28.96 -52.34
CA ARG A 3 -16.44 28.12 -51.13
C ARG A 3 -16.75 26.66 -51.46
N PRO A 4 -16.06 25.67 -50.86
CA PRO A 4 -16.35 24.26 -51.09
C PRO A 4 -17.58 23.81 -50.27
N ARG A 5 -18.35 22.90 -50.86
CA ARG A 5 -19.51 22.25 -50.23
C ARG A 5 -19.07 21.11 -49.29
N PRO A 6 -19.79 20.82 -48.21
CA PRO A 6 -19.50 19.68 -47.34
C PRO A 6 -19.93 18.35 -47.98
N ARG A 7 -19.11 17.30 -47.78
CA ARG A 7 -19.37 15.92 -48.19
C ARG A 7 -20.16 15.19 -47.08
N SER A 8 -21.28 14.57 -47.43
CA SER A 8 -21.99 13.61 -46.58
C SER A 8 -21.16 12.33 -46.41
N PHE A 9 -21.03 11.88 -45.17
CA PHE A 9 -20.56 10.52 -44.84
C PHE A 9 -21.77 9.60 -44.66
N ALA A 10 -21.78 8.50 -45.39
CA ALA A 10 -22.74 7.41 -45.24
C ALA A 10 -22.31 6.49 -44.08
N ALA A 11 -23.27 6.09 -43.25
CA ALA A 11 -23.08 5.14 -42.15
C ALA A 11 -22.98 3.69 -42.67
N ALA A 12 -22.05 2.92 -42.12
CA ALA A 12 -21.93 1.48 -42.33
C ALA A 12 -22.74 0.70 -41.26
N PRO A 13 -23.28 -0.49 -41.58
CA PRO A 13 -24.11 -1.26 -40.66
C PRO A 13 -23.31 -2.04 -39.60
N LEU A 14 -23.89 -2.10 -38.40
CA LEU A 14 -23.44 -2.90 -37.25
C LEU A 14 -23.65 -4.39 -37.50
N ALA A 15 -22.58 -5.18 -37.38
CA ALA A 15 -22.64 -6.64 -37.31
C ALA A 15 -22.88 -7.09 -35.86
N SER A 16 -23.87 -7.98 -35.66
CA SER A 16 -24.19 -8.58 -34.36
C SER A 16 -23.15 -9.63 -33.95
N LEU A 17 -22.58 -9.50 -32.76
CA LEU A 17 -21.78 -10.54 -32.13
C LEU A 17 -22.68 -11.45 -31.27
N GLY A 18 -22.55 -12.75 -31.51
CA GLY A 18 -23.30 -13.82 -30.85
C GLY A 18 -22.90 -14.04 -29.39
N ALA A 19 -23.87 -14.52 -28.61
CA ALA A 19 -23.76 -14.85 -27.20
C ALA A 19 -22.76 -15.99 -26.96
N SER A 20 -21.85 -15.79 -25.99
CA SER A 20 -21.04 -16.87 -25.41
C SER A 20 -21.71 -17.39 -24.14
N ALA A 21 -21.96 -18.69 -24.11
CA ALA A 21 -22.48 -19.41 -22.95
C ALA A 21 -21.41 -19.49 -21.86
N ALA A 22 -21.74 -19.04 -20.65
CA ALA A 22 -20.91 -19.21 -19.46
C ALA A 22 -21.09 -20.64 -18.91
N LEU A 23 -20.00 -21.38 -18.87
CA LEU A 23 -19.89 -22.66 -18.17
C LEU A 23 -19.75 -22.37 -16.66
N VAL A 24 -20.80 -22.64 -15.89
CA VAL A 24 -20.78 -22.59 -14.43
C VAL A 24 -20.17 -23.90 -13.92
N VAL A 25 -18.95 -23.84 -13.40
CA VAL A 25 -18.35 -24.93 -12.61
C VAL A 25 -18.77 -24.74 -11.16
N ALA A 26 -19.67 -25.59 -10.68
CA ALA A 26 -20.02 -25.68 -9.27
C ALA A 26 -18.97 -26.52 -8.53
N CYS A 27 -18.28 -25.92 -7.56
CA CYS A 27 -17.53 -26.67 -6.55
C CYS A 27 -18.40 -26.85 -5.32
N SER A 28 -18.81 -28.09 -5.06
CA SER A 28 -19.52 -28.53 -3.86
C SER A 28 -18.62 -29.43 -3.00
N GLY A 29 -18.57 -29.14 -1.70
CA GLY A 29 -17.95 -29.96 -0.65
C GLY A 29 -17.22 -29.05 0.35
N GLY A 30 -17.61 -28.88 1.61
CA GLY A 30 -18.34 -29.77 2.51
C GLY A 30 -17.33 -30.48 3.41
N GLY A 31 -17.05 -29.92 4.59
CA GLY A 31 -16.13 -30.52 5.56
C GLY A 31 -16.09 -29.76 6.87
N ALA A 32 -16.99 -30.11 7.79
CA ALA A 32 -16.97 -29.69 9.18
C ALA A 32 -15.85 -30.42 9.94
N GLY A 33 -15.07 -29.69 10.73
CA GLY A 33 -14.07 -30.22 11.64
C GLY A 33 -13.94 -29.32 12.87
N SER A 34 -14.24 -29.89 14.04
CA SER A 34 -14.33 -29.29 15.38
C SER A 34 -13.06 -28.58 15.89
N PRO A 35 -13.18 -27.70 16.90
CA PRO A 35 -12.07 -26.94 17.47
C PRO A 35 -11.24 -27.78 18.45
N VAL A 36 -9.91 -27.62 18.39
CA VAL A 36 -9.00 -28.06 19.44
C VAL A 36 -8.69 -26.86 20.33
N ALA A 37 -9.09 -26.96 21.59
CA ALA A 37 -8.69 -26.06 22.67
C ALA A 37 -7.40 -26.58 23.31
N LEU A 38 -6.43 -25.70 23.54
CA LEU A 38 -5.29 -25.80 24.48
C LEU A 38 -4.94 -24.35 24.84
N ALA A 39 -5.47 -23.80 25.94
CA ALA A 39 -5.00 -23.92 27.33
C ALA A 39 -3.82 -22.98 27.65
N ASP A 40 -4.09 -22.13 28.64
CA ASP A 40 -3.26 -21.13 29.31
C ASP A 40 -1.87 -21.61 29.75
N LEU A 41 -0.89 -20.70 29.67
CA LEU A 41 0.15 -20.52 30.67
C LEU A 41 0.45 -19.00 30.85
N ALA A 42 -0.05 -18.43 31.94
CA ALA A 42 0.65 -17.39 32.71
C ALA A 42 1.95 -18.02 33.27
N SER A 43 3.08 -17.38 33.51
CA SER A 43 3.42 -16.15 34.26
C SER A 43 4.91 -15.92 33.96
N ASP A 44 5.47 -14.70 33.93
CA ASP A 44 6.14 -14.13 35.10
C ASP A 44 6.56 -12.69 34.82
N ALA A 45 6.43 -11.86 35.86
CA ALA A 45 6.92 -10.50 35.92
C ALA A 45 8.36 -10.47 36.45
N ALA A 46 9.19 -9.59 35.91
CA ALA A 46 10.27 -8.93 36.65
C ALA A 46 10.67 -7.63 35.96
N ALA A 47 10.46 -6.53 36.68
CA ALA A 47 11.09 -5.24 36.41
C ALA A 47 12.60 -5.31 36.69
N SER A 48 13.41 -4.44 36.07
CA SER A 48 14.25 -3.44 36.76
C SER A 48 15.27 -2.79 35.81
N ASP A 49 15.25 -1.45 35.86
CA ASP A 49 16.37 -0.52 35.92
C ASP A 49 17.32 -0.25 34.74
N SER A 50 17.13 0.98 34.26
CA SER A 50 18.08 1.98 33.78
C SER A 50 19.49 1.93 34.40
N SER A 51 20.51 2.00 33.54
CA SER A 51 21.70 2.82 33.81
C SER A 51 22.36 3.24 32.50
N SER A 52 22.33 4.55 32.26
CA SER A 52 23.19 5.30 31.34
C SER A 52 24.66 5.14 31.69
N LEU A 53 25.55 5.07 30.69
CA LEU A 53 26.83 5.79 30.62
C LEU A 53 27.34 5.79 29.16
N SER A 54 28.14 6.82 28.88
CA SER A 54 28.33 7.53 27.62
C SER A 54 29.60 7.19 26.82
N ASN A 55 29.54 7.49 25.51
CA ASN A 55 30.57 7.92 24.53
C ASN A 55 31.85 7.08 24.28
N GLY A 56 32.10 6.78 23.00
CA GLY A 56 33.43 6.50 22.45
C GLY A 56 33.40 5.80 21.08
N ASP A 57 33.92 6.47 20.06
CA ASP A 57 33.98 6.11 18.63
C ASP A 57 34.73 4.82 18.24
N ALA A 58 34.49 4.42 16.98
CA ALA A 58 35.33 3.67 16.04
C ALA A 58 35.14 2.14 15.94
N GLY A 59 34.37 1.75 14.91
CA GLY A 59 34.73 0.75 13.90
C GLY A 59 35.11 -0.66 14.37
N ALA A 60 34.14 -1.58 14.36
CA ALA A 60 34.40 -2.99 14.07
C ALA A 60 33.12 -3.69 13.61
N ASN A 61 33.19 -4.23 12.39
CA ASN A 61 32.26 -5.21 11.83
C ASN A 61 32.13 -6.40 12.80
N SER A 62 30.96 -6.58 13.41
CA SER A 62 30.69 -7.70 14.31
C SER A 62 29.29 -8.25 14.09
N SER A 63 29.23 -9.34 13.31
CA SER A 63 28.11 -10.28 13.29
C SER A 63 27.85 -10.76 14.72
N SER A 64 26.78 -10.26 15.34
CA SER A 64 26.25 -10.79 16.58
C SER A 64 25.02 -11.62 16.28
N ASN A 65 25.19 -12.95 16.35
CA ASN A 65 24.11 -13.91 16.51
C ASN A 65 23.52 -13.72 17.92
N GLY A 66 22.58 -12.79 18.06
CA GLY A 66 21.77 -12.61 19.26
C GLY A 66 20.30 -12.84 18.92
N GLY A 67 19.80 -14.04 19.23
CA GLY A 67 18.42 -14.47 19.00
C GLY A 67 17.39 -13.84 19.95
N GLY A 68 17.36 -12.51 20.02
CA GLY A 68 16.19 -11.80 20.54
C GLY A 68 15.10 -11.82 19.47
N ALA A 69 13.88 -12.18 19.82
CA ALA A 69 12.74 -12.08 18.92
C ALA A 69 12.56 -10.62 18.52
N VAL A 70 13.13 -10.26 17.38
CA VAL A 70 12.95 -8.94 16.79
C VAL A 70 11.47 -8.85 16.42
N PRO A 71 10.72 -7.82 16.89
CA PRO A 71 9.30 -7.71 16.56
C PRO A 71 9.15 -7.79 15.04
N PRO A 72 8.11 -8.45 14.50
CA PRO A 72 8.00 -8.75 13.08
C PRO A 72 8.13 -7.54 12.13
N PHE A 73 8.14 -6.30 12.65
CA PHE A 73 8.09 -5.04 11.92
C PHE A 73 9.23 -4.03 12.21
N THR A 74 10.39 -4.41 12.77
CA THR A 74 11.54 -3.47 12.71
C THR A 74 12.04 -3.35 11.29
N ARG A 75 11.92 -2.13 10.77
CA ARG A 75 12.51 -1.67 9.52
C ARG A 75 13.97 -2.12 9.39
N HIS A 76 14.31 -2.67 8.24
CA HIS A 76 15.67 -3.04 7.88
C HIS A 76 15.97 -2.63 6.43
N SER A 77 17.19 -2.16 6.20
CA SER A 77 17.67 -1.79 4.87
C SER A 77 19.11 -2.26 4.73
N PRO A 78 19.64 -2.43 3.52
CA PRO A 78 21.06 -2.74 3.36
C PRO A 78 21.98 -1.69 4.00
N ALA A 79 21.54 -0.42 4.07
CA ALA A 79 22.30 0.67 4.68
C ALA A 79 22.38 0.55 6.22
N THR A 80 21.33 0.04 6.86
CA THR A 80 21.24 -0.14 8.32
C THR A 80 21.50 -1.58 8.77
N GLY A 81 21.76 -2.48 7.82
CA GLY A 81 21.87 -3.91 8.04
C GLY A 81 20.54 -4.64 7.80
N CYS A 82 20.62 -5.77 7.09
CA CYS A 82 19.47 -6.65 6.91
C CYS A 82 19.21 -7.47 8.17
N ARG A 83 17.92 -7.73 8.44
CA ARG A 83 17.52 -8.66 9.50
C ARG A 83 18.06 -10.05 9.20
N SER A 84 18.30 -10.84 10.25
CA SER A 84 18.58 -12.27 10.11
C SER A 84 17.56 -12.95 9.19
N GLY A 85 18.05 -13.79 8.27
CA GLY A 85 17.26 -14.43 7.22
C GLY A 85 17.14 -13.63 5.92
N PHE A 86 17.64 -12.39 5.86
CA PHE A 86 17.63 -11.56 4.66
C PHE A 86 19.06 -11.25 4.18
N SER A 87 19.25 -11.24 2.87
CA SER A 87 20.50 -10.87 2.19
C SER A 87 20.42 -9.45 1.64
N ALA A 88 21.54 -8.72 1.69
CA ALA A 88 21.64 -7.39 1.12
C ALA A 88 21.76 -7.47 -0.42
N CYS A 89 20.67 -7.18 -1.13
CA CYS A 89 20.57 -7.21 -2.57
C CYS A 89 20.53 -5.80 -3.16
N GLY A 90 21.69 -5.15 -3.21
CA GLY A 90 21.79 -3.75 -3.63
C GLY A 90 21.16 -2.82 -2.60
N SER A 91 20.04 -2.18 -2.96
CA SER A 91 19.31 -1.25 -2.08
C SER A 91 18.19 -1.92 -1.28
N VAL A 92 17.93 -3.21 -1.47
CA VAL A 92 16.87 -3.94 -0.76
C VAL A 92 17.45 -5.08 0.08
N CYS A 93 16.84 -5.36 1.22
CA CYS A 93 17.04 -6.62 1.92
C CYS A 93 16.04 -7.62 1.36
N ALA A 94 16.52 -8.74 0.84
CA ALA A 94 15.67 -9.74 0.21
C ALA A 94 15.72 -11.06 0.96
N ASP A 95 14.57 -11.71 1.09
CA ASP A 95 14.47 -13.09 1.57
C ASP A 95 14.73 -14.03 0.40
N GLU A 96 15.93 -14.60 0.33
CA GLU A 96 16.31 -15.48 -0.76
C GLU A 96 15.57 -16.83 -0.74
N GLN A 97 14.79 -17.13 0.30
CA GLN A 97 14.01 -18.37 0.41
C GLN A 97 12.60 -18.25 -0.16
N THR A 98 12.02 -17.05 -0.11
CA THR A 98 10.62 -16.83 -0.51
C THR A 98 10.40 -15.68 -1.50
N ASP A 99 11.37 -14.78 -1.67
CA ASP A 99 11.23 -13.65 -2.58
C ASP A 99 11.42 -14.07 -4.05
N ASN A 100 10.33 -13.97 -4.83
CA ASN A 100 10.33 -14.28 -6.26
C ASN A 100 11.29 -13.43 -7.10
N ARG A 101 11.82 -12.30 -6.61
CA ARG A 101 12.80 -11.46 -7.34
C ARG A 101 14.25 -11.78 -6.96
N HIS A 102 14.47 -12.50 -5.86
CA HIS A 102 15.78 -12.76 -5.28
C HIS A 102 15.93 -14.23 -4.84
N CYS A 103 15.30 -15.16 -5.57
CA CYS A 103 15.16 -16.54 -5.13
C CYS A 103 16.46 -17.33 -5.24
N GLY A 104 17.00 -17.80 -4.11
CA GLY A 104 18.29 -18.48 -4.04
C GLY A 104 19.49 -17.56 -4.26
N GLY A 105 19.25 -16.25 -4.37
CA GLY A 105 20.30 -15.25 -4.57
C GLY A 105 19.76 -13.92 -5.12
N CYS A 106 20.49 -12.85 -4.84
CA CYS A 106 20.13 -11.51 -5.31
C CYS A 106 19.87 -11.42 -6.83
N ASN A 107 18.74 -10.81 -7.19
CA ASN A 107 18.29 -10.59 -8.57
C ASN A 107 18.00 -11.89 -9.35
N HIS A 108 17.87 -13.03 -8.68
CA HIS A 108 17.46 -14.28 -9.29
C HIS A 108 15.93 -14.39 -9.31
N SER A 109 15.32 -13.76 -10.31
CA SER A 109 13.87 -13.67 -10.45
C SER A 109 13.25 -14.95 -10.99
N CYS A 110 12.22 -15.46 -10.31
CA CYS A 110 11.37 -16.55 -10.80
C CYS A 110 10.33 -16.09 -11.83
N PHE A 111 10.14 -14.78 -12.02
CA PHE A 111 9.26 -14.27 -13.09
C PHE A 111 9.85 -14.60 -14.47
N GLY A 112 9.02 -15.12 -15.38
CA GLY A 112 9.39 -15.34 -16.78
C GLY A 112 9.92 -16.74 -17.11
N LEU A 113 9.89 -17.68 -16.18
CA LEU A 113 10.14 -19.09 -16.49
C LEU A 113 8.93 -19.64 -17.26
N VAL A 114 9.13 -19.80 -18.56
CA VAL A 114 8.24 -20.60 -19.39
C VAL A 114 8.60 -22.07 -19.19
N ASP A 115 7.60 -22.94 -19.10
CA ASP A 115 7.87 -24.38 -19.17
C ASP A 115 8.46 -24.74 -20.55
N ALA A 116 8.93 -25.99 -20.70
CA ALA A 116 9.45 -26.47 -21.99
C ALA A 116 8.42 -26.41 -23.14
N GLY A 117 7.14 -26.14 -22.84
CA GLY A 117 6.06 -25.92 -23.79
C GLY A 117 5.78 -24.45 -24.12
N GLY A 118 6.52 -23.49 -23.56
CA GLY A 118 6.32 -22.06 -23.79
C GLY A 118 5.15 -21.45 -22.99
N THR A 119 4.54 -22.20 -22.08
CA THR A 119 3.48 -21.69 -21.19
C THR A 119 4.13 -20.91 -20.06
N PRO A 120 3.66 -19.68 -19.73
CA PRO A 120 4.10 -19.00 -18.53
C PRO A 120 3.77 -19.88 -17.32
N SER A 121 4.79 -20.51 -16.75
CA SER A 121 4.64 -21.23 -15.49
C SER A 121 4.69 -20.18 -14.40
N TYR A 122 3.64 -20.08 -13.59
CA TYR A 122 3.68 -19.23 -12.41
C TYR A 122 4.73 -19.83 -11.49
N THR A 123 5.93 -19.26 -11.50
CA THR A 123 7.05 -19.84 -10.78
C THR A 123 7.24 -19.05 -9.49
N GLY A 124 7.09 -19.74 -8.37
CA GLY A 124 7.27 -19.17 -7.04
C GLY A 124 8.62 -19.58 -6.45
N CYS A 125 9.17 -18.75 -5.58
CA CYS A 125 10.33 -19.11 -4.78
C CYS A 125 9.91 -20.04 -3.64
N VAL A 126 10.53 -21.21 -3.59
CA VAL A 126 10.35 -22.22 -2.54
C VAL A 126 11.74 -22.67 -2.12
N GLU A 127 12.09 -22.37 -0.86
CA GLU A 127 13.37 -22.80 -0.28
C GLU A 127 14.58 -22.42 -1.17
N GLY A 128 14.53 -21.21 -1.73
CA GLY A 128 15.57 -20.66 -2.60
C GLY A 128 15.63 -21.26 -4.00
N ARG A 129 14.58 -21.95 -4.45
CA ARG A 129 14.45 -22.45 -5.83
C ARG A 129 13.18 -21.95 -6.48
N CYS A 130 13.31 -21.60 -7.76
CA CYS A 130 12.16 -21.26 -8.58
C CYS A 130 11.43 -22.54 -8.99
N GLU A 131 10.23 -22.75 -8.41
CA GLU A 131 9.39 -23.92 -8.65
C GLU A 131 8.08 -23.55 -9.33
N ALA A 132 7.69 -24.35 -10.32
CA ALA A 132 6.42 -24.20 -11.03
C ALA A 132 5.25 -24.37 -10.05
N ARG A 133 4.28 -23.46 -10.11
CA ARG A 133 3.07 -23.51 -9.28
C ARG A 133 1.80 -23.50 -10.13
N PRO A 134 0.70 -24.07 -9.61
CA PRO A 134 -0.58 -24.08 -10.33
C PRO A 134 -1.01 -22.67 -10.74
N ALA A 135 -1.56 -22.53 -11.94
CA ALA A 135 -2.14 -21.27 -12.38
C ALA A 135 -3.17 -20.76 -11.36
N GLY A 136 -2.98 -19.52 -10.87
CA GLY A 136 -3.81 -18.92 -9.84
C GLY A 136 -3.24 -18.95 -8.41
N SER A 137 -2.13 -19.68 -8.17
CA SER A 137 -1.40 -19.52 -6.91
C SER A 137 -0.56 -18.24 -6.97
N CYS A 138 -1.05 -17.17 -6.33
CA CYS A 138 -0.34 -15.90 -6.19
C CYS A 138 0.10 -15.24 -7.50
N LEU A 139 -0.76 -14.39 -8.09
CA LEU A 139 -0.33 -13.45 -9.13
C LEU A 139 0.58 -12.31 -8.59
N LYS A 140 0.80 -12.27 -7.27
CA LYS A 140 1.60 -11.25 -6.56
C LYS A 140 2.82 -11.89 -5.86
N LEU A 141 3.53 -11.14 -5.02
CA LEU A 141 4.69 -11.63 -4.28
C LEU A 141 4.28 -12.67 -3.24
N LEU A 142 4.96 -13.81 -3.18
CA LEU A 142 4.82 -14.75 -2.08
C LEU A 142 5.81 -14.39 -0.98
N CYS A 143 5.34 -13.99 0.20
CA CYS A 143 6.19 -13.77 1.36
C CYS A 143 5.76 -14.71 2.48
N ASN A 144 6.64 -15.61 2.90
CA ASN A 144 6.32 -16.63 3.91
C ASN A 144 4.99 -17.36 3.65
N GLY A 145 4.71 -17.69 2.38
CA GLY A 145 3.47 -18.37 1.98
C GLY A 145 2.23 -17.47 1.84
N GLN A 146 2.34 -16.16 2.08
CA GLN A 146 1.25 -15.19 1.91
C GLN A 146 1.41 -14.37 0.63
N CYS A 147 0.30 -14.04 -0.02
CA CYS A 147 0.30 -13.22 -1.24
C CYS A 147 0.22 -11.73 -0.91
N LEU A 148 1.34 -11.03 -1.10
CA LEU A 148 1.49 -9.60 -0.79
C LEU A 148 1.73 -8.77 -2.07
N SER A 149 1.40 -7.48 -2.03
CA SER A 149 1.58 -6.54 -3.16
C SER A 149 2.96 -5.88 -3.11
N PHE A 150 3.66 -5.79 -4.25
CA PHE A 150 4.95 -5.06 -4.38
C PHE A 150 4.81 -3.54 -4.37
N SER A 151 3.57 -3.06 -4.43
CA SER A 151 3.21 -1.64 -4.35
C SER A 151 2.90 -1.21 -2.92
N GLY A 152 2.84 -2.16 -1.98
CA GLY A 152 2.48 -1.87 -0.59
C GLY A 152 3.65 -1.31 0.20
N ILE A 153 3.35 -0.42 1.14
CA ILE A 153 4.35 0.26 1.97
C ILE A 153 5.14 -0.71 2.88
N ASP A 154 4.61 -1.91 3.11
CA ASP A 154 5.21 -2.97 3.94
C ASP A 154 6.07 -3.96 3.13
N ASN A 155 5.91 -4.00 1.80
CA ASN A 155 6.54 -5.00 0.92
C ASN A 155 6.98 -4.34 -0.40
N CYS A 156 7.56 -3.15 -0.30
CA CYS A 156 7.81 -2.33 -1.46
C CYS A 156 8.93 -2.93 -2.32
N GLY A 157 8.54 -3.56 -3.43
CA GLY A 157 9.45 -4.18 -4.38
C GLY A 157 10.12 -5.50 -3.98
N SER A 158 10.18 -5.84 -2.70
CA SER A 158 10.63 -7.14 -2.18
C SER A 158 9.88 -7.49 -0.90
N CYS A 159 9.99 -8.74 -0.46
CA CYS A 159 9.28 -9.21 0.73
C CYS A 159 9.73 -8.45 1.96
N PHE A 160 8.79 -7.95 2.75
CA PHE A 160 9.04 -7.23 4.00
C PHE A 160 9.95 -6.00 3.86
N ASN A 161 10.11 -5.47 2.64
CA ASN A 161 10.82 -4.22 2.41
C ASN A 161 9.91 -3.04 2.74
N GLU A 162 9.81 -2.78 4.03
CA GLU A 162 9.02 -1.71 4.60
C GLU A 162 9.67 -0.34 4.36
N CYS A 163 8.92 0.57 3.73
CA CYS A 163 9.36 1.95 3.60
C CYS A 163 9.29 2.71 4.92
N ALA A 164 10.13 3.72 5.09
CA ALA A 164 10.04 4.63 6.22
C ALA A 164 8.69 5.37 6.26
N ASP A 165 8.30 5.90 7.42
CA ASP A 165 6.98 6.52 7.61
C ASP A 165 6.74 7.79 6.76
N ASN A 166 7.84 8.40 6.29
CA ASN A 166 7.88 9.56 5.40
C ASN A 166 8.24 9.19 3.95
N GLU A 167 8.33 7.90 3.66
CA GLU A 167 8.52 7.38 2.31
C GLU A 167 7.19 6.86 1.75
N ILE A 168 7.16 6.73 0.43
CA ILE A 168 6.06 6.14 -0.32
C ILE A 168 6.60 5.03 -1.20
N CYS A 169 5.81 3.97 -1.40
CA CYS A 169 6.16 2.93 -2.34
C CYS A 169 5.69 3.32 -3.74
N VAL A 170 6.62 3.64 -4.63
CA VAL A 170 6.32 3.99 -6.02
C VAL A 170 7.15 3.12 -6.93
N LYS A 171 6.50 2.43 -7.88
CA LYS A 171 7.18 1.53 -8.83
C LYS A 171 8.12 0.54 -8.12
N SER A 172 7.64 -0.03 -7.01
CA SER A 172 8.40 -0.99 -6.20
C SER A 172 9.69 -0.43 -5.59
N GLN A 173 9.75 0.88 -5.33
CA GLN A 173 10.86 1.53 -4.64
C GLN A 173 10.33 2.45 -3.54
N CYS A 174 10.95 2.36 -2.35
CA CYS A 174 10.74 3.35 -1.31
C CYS A 174 11.44 4.64 -1.72
N ILE A 175 10.66 5.70 -1.90
CA ILE A 175 11.17 7.02 -2.22
C ILE A 175 10.66 8.02 -1.19
N GLY A 176 11.45 9.03 -0.87
CA GLY A 176 11.01 10.11 0.02
C GLY A 176 9.73 10.75 -0.50
N GLY A 177 8.69 10.84 0.32
CA GLY A 177 7.36 11.34 -0.05
C GLY A 177 7.30 12.86 -0.30
N LYS A 178 8.45 13.55 -0.30
CA LYS A 178 8.61 15.01 -0.40
C LYS A 178 7.81 15.77 0.67
N GLY A 179 7.65 15.13 1.82
CA GLY A 179 6.90 15.52 3.00
C GLY A 179 6.97 14.37 4.01
N ASP A 180 6.46 14.57 5.21
CA ASP A 180 6.29 13.52 6.22
C ASP A 180 4.81 13.16 6.46
N GLY A 181 3.89 13.92 5.85
CA GLY A 181 2.45 13.72 5.95
C GLY A 181 1.87 14.00 7.33
N ALA A 182 2.62 14.64 8.23
CA ALA A 182 2.16 14.97 9.58
C ALA A 182 1.17 16.14 9.60
N SER A 183 1.34 17.10 8.68
CA SER A 183 0.53 18.31 8.59
C SER A 183 0.24 18.72 7.15
N CYS A 184 -0.68 19.67 6.97
CA CYS A 184 -0.95 20.31 5.67
C CYS A 184 0.33 20.84 4.99
N LYS A 185 1.25 21.44 5.77
CA LYS A 185 2.49 22.02 5.25
C LYS A 185 3.51 20.98 4.80
N THR A 186 3.48 19.80 5.41
CA THR A 186 4.43 18.70 5.19
C THR A 186 3.78 17.51 4.48
N ALA A 187 2.67 17.74 3.78
CA ALA A 187 1.90 16.71 3.10
C ALA A 187 2.74 15.85 2.12
N LEU A 188 2.49 14.54 2.13
CA LEU A 188 3.10 13.58 1.21
C LEU A 188 2.60 13.80 -0.21
N VAL A 189 3.46 13.65 -1.22
CA VAL A 189 3.01 13.68 -2.62
C VAL A 189 2.27 12.38 -2.95
N ALA A 190 1.00 12.50 -3.34
CA ALA A 190 0.25 11.36 -3.85
C ALA A 190 0.60 11.12 -5.32
N PRO A 191 0.93 9.88 -5.72
CA PRO A 191 1.16 9.54 -7.12
C PRO A 191 -0.13 9.66 -7.93
N THR A 192 0.01 9.95 -9.22
CA THR A 192 -1.06 9.72 -10.20
C THR A 192 -1.14 8.22 -10.47
N ASP A 193 -2.31 7.73 -10.85
CA ASP A 193 -2.52 6.38 -11.42
C ASP A 193 -2.43 5.15 -10.49
N GLU A 194 -1.91 5.27 -9.26
CA GLU A 194 -1.78 4.14 -8.33
C GLU A 194 -2.33 4.46 -6.94
N ALA A 195 -2.90 3.45 -6.27
CA ALA A 195 -3.28 3.56 -4.88
C ALA A 195 -2.03 3.55 -3.99
N LEU A 196 -1.84 4.60 -3.21
CA LEU A 196 -0.77 4.76 -2.24
C LEU A 196 -1.19 4.16 -0.90
N GLU A 197 -0.61 3.02 -0.53
CA GLU A 197 -0.72 2.51 0.84
C GLU A 197 0.05 3.39 1.81
N PHE A 198 -0.50 3.61 3.01
CA PHE A 198 0.13 4.45 4.03
C PHE A 198 -0.17 3.97 5.46
N ARG A 199 0.44 4.63 6.44
CA ARG A 199 0.35 4.30 7.87
C ARG A 199 -0.06 5.51 8.70
N TYR A 200 -0.41 5.29 9.97
CA TYR A 200 -0.62 6.34 10.96
C TYR A 200 0.39 6.18 12.12
N PRO A 201 1.67 6.53 11.90
CA PRO A 201 2.68 6.40 12.94
C PRO A 201 2.50 7.50 13.98
N ALA A 202 2.62 7.13 15.26
CA ALA A 202 2.32 8.03 16.39
C ALA A 202 3.10 9.35 16.38
N GLY A 203 4.28 9.38 15.75
CA GLY A 203 5.12 10.59 15.66
C GLY A 203 4.91 11.47 14.43
N LEU A 204 4.13 11.03 13.42
CA LEU A 204 3.86 11.79 12.19
C LEU A 204 2.36 11.85 11.88
N THR A 205 1.55 11.84 12.93
CA THR A 205 0.10 11.89 12.81
C THR A 205 -0.42 12.93 13.79
N ASP A 206 -0.82 14.08 13.27
CA ASP A 206 -1.49 15.10 14.08
C ASP A 206 -2.99 14.81 14.14
N ASN A 207 -3.62 15.22 15.25
CA ASN A 207 -5.07 15.17 15.34
C ASN A 207 -5.67 16.38 14.59
N HIS A 208 -6.56 16.12 13.64
CA HIS A 208 -7.29 17.15 12.88
C HIS A 208 -8.77 17.08 13.20
N VAL A 209 -9.41 18.24 13.33
CA VAL A 209 -10.86 18.35 13.47
C VAL A 209 -11.44 18.58 12.08
N PHE A 210 -12.12 17.56 11.56
CA PHE A 210 -12.76 17.61 10.25
C PHE A 210 -14.06 18.44 10.31
N ARG A 211 -14.37 19.16 9.23
CA ARG A 211 -15.63 19.92 9.12
C ARG A 211 -16.88 19.05 9.02
N CYS A 212 -16.72 17.82 8.55
CA CYS A 212 -17.73 16.78 8.57
C CYS A 212 -17.38 15.69 9.60
N GLY A 213 -18.30 14.77 9.88
CA GLY A 213 -18.09 13.76 10.91
C GLY A 213 -18.58 14.19 12.30
N SER A 214 -17.95 13.62 13.32
CA SER A 214 -18.34 13.78 14.72
C SER A 214 -17.89 15.10 15.36
N GLY A 215 -17.03 15.87 14.69
CA GLY A 215 -16.37 17.05 15.24
C GLY A 215 -15.29 16.74 16.28
N ALA A 216 -14.97 15.46 16.52
CA ALA A 216 -13.83 15.07 17.33
C ALA A 216 -12.53 15.16 16.52
N ALA A 217 -11.44 15.56 17.17
CA ALA A 217 -10.12 15.52 16.55
C ALA A 217 -9.66 14.07 16.40
N VAL A 218 -9.25 13.67 15.20
CA VAL A 218 -8.82 12.29 14.91
C VAL A 218 -7.43 12.23 14.29
N PRO A 219 -6.68 11.14 14.50
CA PRO A 219 -5.35 10.98 13.91
C PRO A 219 -5.41 11.08 12.38
N THR A 220 -4.61 11.96 11.79
CA THR A 220 -4.71 12.36 10.38
C THR A 220 -3.37 12.27 9.64
N ARG A 221 -3.42 11.80 8.39
CA ARG A 221 -2.32 11.91 7.43
C ARG A 221 -2.69 12.86 6.31
N TRP A 222 -1.69 13.58 5.82
CA TRP A 222 -1.85 14.64 4.83
C TRP A 222 -1.14 14.29 3.53
N PHE A 223 -1.85 14.49 2.41
CA PHE A 223 -1.38 14.25 1.06
C PHE A 223 -1.55 15.50 0.21
N ARG A 224 -0.72 15.65 -0.83
CA ARG A 224 -0.87 16.68 -1.84
C ARG A 224 -0.80 16.10 -3.22
N TRP A 225 -1.58 16.68 -4.12
CA TRP A 225 -1.65 16.28 -5.52
C TRP A 225 -1.87 17.53 -6.38
N THR A 226 -1.22 17.58 -7.55
CA THR A 226 -1.33 18.73 -8.46
C THR A 226 -2.05 18.32 -9.72
N ALA A 227 -3.14 19.00 -10.05
CA ALA A 227 -3.93 18.69 -11.24
C ALA A 227 -3.14 18.98 -12.51
N SER A 228 -3.08 18.02 -13.42
CA SER A 228 -2.43 18.18 -14.72
C SER A 228 -3.29 18.93 -15.73
N ARG A 229 -4.62 18.88 -15.56
CA ARG A 229 -5.63 19.47 -16.45
C ARG A 229 -6.93 19.79 -15.70
N ASP A 230 -7.79 20.59 -16.32
CA ASP A 230 -9.16 20.81 -15.84
C ASP A 230 -9.99 19.54 -16.06
N GLN A 231 -10.55 18.97 -15.00
CA GLN A 231 -11.35 17.74 -15.06
C GLN A 231 -12.11 17.45 -13.75
N SER A 232 -13.01 16.48 -13.78
CA SER A 232 -13.58 15.88 -12.56
C SER A 232 -12.63 14.80 -12.05
N VAL A 233 -12.29 14.84 -10.75
CA VAL A 233 -11.38 13.90 -10.09
C VAL A 233 -12.05 13.29 -8.86
N GLY A 234 -11.82 11.99 -8.64
CA GLY A 234 -12.23 11.29 -7.44
C GLY A 234 -11.08 11.05 -6.48
N PHE A 235 -11.16 11.57 -5.25
CA PHE A 235 -10.25 11.24 -4.16
C PHE A 235 -10.87 10.14 -3.30
N THR A 236 -10.21 9.01 -3.13
CA THR A 236 -10.76 7.85 -2.40
C THR A 236 -9.75 7.29 -1.41
N VAL A 237 -10.19 7.03 -0.18
CA VAL A 237 -9.46 6.16 0.75
C VAL A 237 -10.15 4.82 0.85
N GLN A 238 -9.36 3.76 0.79
CA GLN A 238 -9.80 2.37 0.91
C GLN A 238 -9.20 1.77 2.17
N GLY A 239 -9.96 0.90 2.83
CA GLY A 239 -9.51 0.04 3.92
C GLY A 239 -10.44 -1.17 4.03
N ALA A 240 -10.47 -1.82 5.18
CA ALA A 240 -11.43 -2.90 5.40
C ALA A 240 -12.87 -2.35 5.41
N PRO A 241 -13.74 -2.85 4.52
CA PRO A 241 -15.02 -2.19 4.17
C PRO A 241 -16.04 -2.14 5.31
N THR A 242 -15.89 -2.99 6.33
CA THR A 242 -16.87 -3.14 7.43
C THR A 242 -16.37 -2.63 8.78
N THR A 243 -15.07 -2.38 8.91
CA THR A 243 -14.43 -2.11 10.22
C THR A 243 -13.62 -0.82 10.23
N ASP A 244 -12.98 -0.48 9.11
CA ASP A 244 -12.24 0.77 9.04
C ASP A 244 -13.21 1.92 8.76
N ASP A 245 -12.97 3.08 9.36
CA ASP A 245 -13.83 4.26 9.27
C ASP A 245 -12.92 5.47 9.08
N TYR A 246 -13.09 6.13 7.93
CA TYR A 246 -12.23 7.23 7.52
C TYR A 246 -13.06 8.49 7.27
N VAL A 247 -12.46 9.63 7.57
CA VAL A 247 -12.99 10.93 7.20
C VAL A 247 -11.97 11.63 6.32
N MET A 248 -12.44 12.34 5.30
CA MET A 248 -11.60 13.02 4.34
C MET A 248 -12.01 14.48 4.19
N GLU A 249 -11.03 15.37 4.10
CA GLU A 249 -11.22 16.79 3.78
C GLU A 249 -10.24 17.20 2.67
N LEU A 250 -10.72 18.06 1.77
CA LEU A 250 -9.98 18.55 0.61
C LEU A 250 -9.81 20.06 0.69
N PHE A 251 -8.60 20.53 0.38
CA PHE A 251 -8.23 21.95 0.31
C PHE A 251 -7.57 22.27 -1.02
N ASP A 252 -7.68 23.51 -1.51
CA ASP A 252 -7.03 23.99 -2.74
C ASP A 252 -5.86 24.97 -2.48
N ALA A 253 -5.45 25.12 -1.22
CA ALA A 253 -4.29 25.91 -0.82
C ALA A 253 -3.46 25.22 0.29
N PRO A 254 -2.14 25.47 0.35
CA PRO A 254 -1.22 24.74 1.22
C PRO A 254 -1.24 25.18 2.70
N ASP A 255 -2.04 26.19 3.05
CA ASP A 255 -2.25 26.61 4.43
C ASP A 255 -3.44 25.90 5.10
N CYS A 256 -4.28 25.21 4.31
CA CYS A 256 -5.50 24.53 4.75
C CYS A 256 -6.41 25.42 5.63
N GLY A 257 -6.42 26.73 5.36
CA GLY A 257 -7.28 27.68 6.05
C GLY A 257 -8.75 27.56 5.64
N ASP A 258 -9.63 28.30 6.31
CA ASP A 258 -11.07 28.30 6.00
C ASP A 258 -11.39 28.68 4.55
N MET A 259 -10.62 29.59 3.96
CA MET A 259 -10.80 30.02 2.58
C MET A 259 -10.32 28.99 1.56
N ALA A 260 -9.51 28.01 1.98
CA ALA A 260 -8.96 26.96 1.13
C ALA A 260 -9.83 25.70 1.12
N TYR A 261 -10.87 25.63 1.94
CA TYR A 261 -11.73 24.46 2.05
C TYR A 261 -12.52 24.22 0.75
N VAL A 262 -12.47 22.98 0.25
CA VAL A 262 -13.20 22.56 -0.94
C VAL A 262 -14.36 21.63 -0.59
N ALA A 263 -14.08 20.51 0.09
CA ALA A 263 -15.06 19.46 0.33
C ALA A 263 -14.68 18.56 1.51
N CYS A 264 -15.65 17.81 2.03
CA CYS A 264 -15.46 16.83 3.11
C CYS A 264 -16.40 15.63 2.91
N ASN A 265 -15.94 14.43 3.27
CA ASN A 265 -16.78 13.23 3.33
C ASN A 265 -16.35 12.32 4.49
N ASP A 266 -17.30 11.92 5.35
CA ASP A 266 -17.14 11.02 6.50
C ASP A 266 -17.81 9.66 6.29
N ASP A 267 -18.14 9.33 5.04
CA ASP A 267 -18.63 8.03 4.57
C ASP A 267 -19.86 7.41 5.28
N ARG A 268 -20.58 8.21 6.06
CA ARG A 268 -21.68 7.78 6.95
C ARG A 268 -22.93 7.21 6.27
N ARG A 269 -22.92 6.91 4.97
CA ARG A 269 -24.04 6.23 4.29
C ARG A 269 -24.01 4.71 4.55
N ALA A 270 -25.18 4.14 4.85
CA ALA A 270 -25.31 2.73 5.23
C ALA A 270 -24.81 1.77 4.12
N GLY A 271 -23.75 1.01 4.42
CA GLY A 271 -23.29 -0.13 3.61
C GLY A 271 -21.85 -0.07 3.11
N THR A 272 -21.20 1.11 3.09
CA THR A 272 -19.80 1.26 2.67
C THR A 272 -19.10 2.33 3.50
N LYS A 273 -18.10 1.95 4.31
CA LYS A 273 -17.20 2.90 4.97
C LYS A 273 -16.08 3.33 4.02
N LEU A 274 -16.48 4.01 2.94
CA LEU A 274 -15.58 4.52 1.91
C LEU A 274 -15.70 6.05 1.83
N ALA A 275 -14.72 6.76 2.38
CA ALA A 275 -14.61 8.20 2.18
C ALA A 275 -14.12 8.50 0.76
N ARG A 276 -15.00 9.12 -0.03
CA ARG A 276 -14.77 9.55 -1.40
C ARG A 276 -15.21 11.00 -1.63
N ILE A 277 -14.38 11.80 -2.28
CA ILE A 277 -14.70 13.18 -2.68
C ILE A 277 -14.56 13.28 -4.21
N ASP A 278 -15.63 13.67 -4.90
CA ASP A 278 -15.62 13.96 -6.33
C ASP A 278 -15.72 15.48 -6.54
N VAL A 279 -14.75 16.08 -7.24
CA VAL A 279 -14.68 17.53 -7.47
C VAL A 279 -14.15 17.88 -8.85
N ASP A 280 -14.56 19.03 -9.38
CA ASP A 280 -13.92 19.63 -10.55
C ASP A 280 -12.64 20.35 -10.12
N VAL A 281 -11.50 19.93 -10.68
CA VAL A 281 -10.18 20.49 -10.38
C VAL A 281 -9.69 21.42 -11.48
N LYS A 282 -8.78 22.33 -11.13
CA LYS A 282 -8.15 23.28 -12.06
C LYS A 282 -6.69 22.94 -12.32
N ALA A 283 -6.31 22.90 -13.59
CA ALA A 283 -4.95 22.62 -14.03
C ALA A 283 -3.92 23.49 -13.29
N GLY A 284 -2.84 22.87 -12.82
CA GLY A 284 -1.76 23.52 -12.06
C GLY A 284 -2.08 23.80 -10.59
N THR A 285 -3.32 23.59 -10.15
CA THR A 285 -3.69 23.78 -8.73
C THR A 285 -3.23 22.57 -7.92
N THR A 286 -2.62 22.84 -6.76
CA THR A 286 -2.22 21.79 -5.80
C THR A 286 -3.29 21.68 -4.74
N TYR A 287 -3.90 20.50 -4.67
CA TYR A 287 -4.88 20.15 -3.66
C TYR A 287 -4.20 19.43 -2.51
N ILE A 288 -4.64 19.71 -1.28
CA ILE A 288 -4.23 19.02 -0.07
C ILE A 288 -5.39 18.16 0.42
N VAL A 289 -5.11 16.90 0.74
CA VAL A 289 -6.08 15.94 1.24
C VAL A 289 -5.70 15.52 2.65
N ALA A 290 -6.59 15.79 3.61
CA ALA A 290 -6.50 15.27 4.96
C ALA A 290 -7.29 13.96 5.04
N ILE A 291 -6.69 12.90 5.57
CA ILE A 291 -7.35 11.60 5.77
C ILE A 291 -7.26 11.20 7.23
N GLY A 292 -8.36 11.33 7.94
CA GLY A 292 -8.52 11.05 9.36
C GLY A 292 -9.00 9.63 9.61
N ARG A 293 -8.53 9.02 10.70
CA ARG A 293 -8.94 7.69 11.13
C ARG A 293 -9.90 7.77 12.32
N VAL A 294 -11.17 7.44 12.09
CA VAL A 294 -12.24 7.52 13.10
C VAL A 294 -12.31 6.24 13.95
N ALA A 295 -12.09 5.07 13.34
CA ALA A 295 -12.09 3.77 14.03
C ALA A 295 -10.72 3.07 13.98
N ALA A 296 -10.47 2.17 14.94
CA ALA A 296 -9.22 1.42 15.03
C ALA A 296 -9.01 0.53 13.79
N PRO A 297 -7.77 0.36 13.31
CA PRO A 297 -7.50 -0.39 12.09
C PRO A 297 -7.83 -1.87 12.28
N SER A 298 -8.53 -2.42 11.30
CA SER A 298 -8.81 -3.86 11.13
C SER A 298 -7.59 -4.75 10.90
N GLY A 299 -6.40 -4.14 10.77
CA GLY A 299 -5.20 -4.80 10.28
C GLY A 299 -5.00 -4.66 8.76
N VAL A 300 -6.03 -4.21 8.02
CA VAL A 300 -5.86 -3.82 6.61
C VAL A 300 -5.17 -2.45 6.54
N ARG A 301 -4.22 -2.32 5.60
CA ARG A 301 -3.53 -1.05 5.36
C ARG A 301 -4.45 -0.11 4.58
N PRO A 302 -4.59 1.16 5.00
CA PRO A 302 -5.31 2.14 4.22
C PRO A 302 -4.56 2.44 2.92
N ALA A 303 -5.31 2.62 1.84
CA ALA A 303 -4.79 3.00 0.53
C ALA A 303 -5.52 4.25 0.03
N PHE A 304 -4.75 5.28 -0.32
CA PHE A 304 -5.27 6.52 -0.89
C PHE A 304 -5.10 6.53 -2.40
N ARG A 305 -6.15 6.87 -3.14
CA ARG A 305 -6.15 6.92 -4.60
C ARG A 305 -6.72 8.25 -5.09
N VAL A 306 -6.11 8.75 -6.17
CA VAL A 306 -6.65 9.84 -6.99
C VAL A 306 -7.06 9.22 -8.34
N ASP A 307 -8.35 9.33 -8.68
CA ASP A 307 -8.92 8.88 -9.95
C ASP A 307 -9.01 10.10 -10.89
N ASP A 308 -7.96 10.32 -11.71
CA ASP A 308 -7.76 11.50 -12.56
C ASP A 308 -7.73 11.22 -14.09
#